data_AF-A0A2R6HJG5-F1
#
_entry.id   AF-A0A2R6HJG5-F1
#
_cell.length_a   1.000
_cell.length_b   1.000
_cell.length_c   1.000
_cell.angle_alpha   90.00
_cell.angle_beta   90.00
_cell.angle_gamma   90.00
#
_symmetry.space_group_name_H-M   'P 1'
#
loop_
_entity.id
_entity.type
_entity.pdbx_description
1 polymer ?
#
loop_
_entity_poly.entity_id
_entity_poly.type
_entity_poly.pdbx_seq_one_letter_code
_entity_poly.pdbx_strand_id
1 'polypeptide(L)'
;MVDYQPYIDRVDAYVTGRPGTVIVAFLLVTGLFALGVGSVSTSAGTQQFTEDVPAQEALDQVNAKFTPTFGSGGGSTQLIQRSENVLSRPAMLRMLEVQERMRERPGMRVESTSSAAAIVARQLDPGAETPAAQQRAIEGATDGEIQQAVRAADESNPRFRGLLSEDFDRGSASASATIGVVSHDVPEAGGGSAGQGGSSPLTPIQEEAAAIADAVGGDIRVFGAGVISSEFAAVINDTLAIVVPAAVLLITLFLGVAYRDLADLLLGVVALLMALVWTLGFMGLAGIPFSQVLIAVPPLLLAVGIDFGIHAVNRYREEREEGYGIDESMSRTTDQVLVAFFIVTGTTVIGFGANLVSELPPIRQFGIVAAVGIVFTFAVF
;
A
#
# COMPACT_ATOMS: atom_id res chain seq x y z
N MET A 1 -42.05 24.47 -4.96
CA MET A 1 -40.70 24.58 -5.53
C MET A 1 -39.98 25.67 -4.75
N VAL A 2 -38.82 25.38 -4.18
CA VAL A 2 -37.97 26.42 -3.57
C VAL A 2 -37.42 27.26 -4.73
N ASP A 3 -37.64 28.57 -4.70
CA ASP A 3 -37.06 29.49 -5.68
C ASP A 3 -35.57 29.66 -5.37
N TYR A 4 -34.73 28.99 -6.16
CA TYR A 4 -33.29 28.93 -5.95
C TYR A 4 -32.53 30.02 -6.73
N GLN A 5 -33.19 30.68 -7.69
CA GLN A 5 -32.60 31.70 -8.55
C GLN A 5 -31.95 32.86 -7.78
N PRO A 6 -32.56 33.40 -6.69
CA PRO A 6 -31.96 34.50 -5.93
C PRO A 6 -30.65 34.13 -5.21
N TYR A 7 -30.38 32.84 -5.00
CA TYR A 7 -29.13 32.38 -4.41
C TYR A 7 -28.03 32.28 -5.46
N ILE A 8 -28.37 31.79 -6.65
CA ILE A 8 -27.48 31.71 -7.80
C ILE A 8 -27.07 33.11 -8.23
N ASP A 9 -28.03 34.02 -8.45
CA ASP A 9 -27.79 35.41 -8.84
C ASP A 9 -26.82 36.12 -7.85
N ARG A 10 -26.90 35.77 -6.56
CA ARG A 10 -26.03 36.34 -5.52
C ARG A 10 -24.62 35.78 -5.58
N VAL A 11 -24.46 34.49 -5.88
CA VAL A 11 -23.15 33.85 -6.09
C VAL A 11 -22.53 34.41 -7.36
N ASP A 12 -23.28 34.45 -8.46
CA ASP A 12 -22.87 35.00 -9.75
C ASP A 12 -22.39 36.44 -9.63
N ALA A 13 -23.19 37.32 -9.02
CA ALA A 13 -22.82 38.71 -8.83
C ALA A 13 -21.55 38.88 -7.98
N TYR A 14 -21.27 37.94 -7.07
CA TYR A 14 -20.06 37.97 -6.26
C TYR A 14 -18.83 37.47 -7.03
N VAL A 15 -18.97 36.37 -7.76
CA VAL A 15 -17.89 35.74 -8.54
C VAL A 15 -17.51 36.60 -9.74
N THR A 16 -18.49 37.03 -10.53
CA THR A 16 -18.27 37.87 -11.73
C THR A 16 -17.95 39.31 -11.39
N GLY A 17 -18.56 39.86 -10.32
CA GLY A 17 -18.37 41.26 -9.93
C GLY A 17 -17.08 41.53 -9.16
N ARG A 18 -16.43 40.51 -8.58
CA ARG A 18 -15.18 40.66 -7.78
C ARG A 18 -14.16 39.54 -8.00
N PRO A 19 -13.76 39.26 -9.25
CA PRO A 19 -12.94 38.09 -9.58
C PRO A 19 -11.58 38.10 -8.86
N GLY A 20 -10.92 39.26 -8.76
CA GLY A 20 -9.63 39.38 -8.06
C GLY A 20 -9.72 39.02 -6.57
N THR A 21 -10.81 39.39 -5.89
CA THR A 21 -11.02 39.05 -4.48
C THR A 21 -11.26 37.56 -4.31
N VAL A 22 -12.02 36.93 -5.22
CA VAL A 22 -12.28 35.48 -5.20
C VAL A 22 -10.97 34.71 -5.41
N ILE A 23 -10.19 35.07 -6.43
CA ILE A 23 -8.90 34.43 -6.70
C ILE A 23 -7.98 34.51 -5.48
N VAL A 24 -7.83 35.69 -4.87
CA VAL A 24 -7.00 35.86 -3.67
C VAL A 24 -7.54 35.00 -2.51
N ALA A 25 -8.86 34.96 -2.29
CA ALA A 25 -9.44 34.12 -1.25
C ALA A 25 -9.13 32.64 -1.47
N PHE A 26 -9.30 32.13 -2.69
CA PHE A 26 -9.00 30.74 -3.02
C PHE A 26 -7.51 30.42 -2.90
N LEU A 27 -6.61 31.33 -3.30
CA LEU A 27 -5.17 31.17 -3.10
C LEU A 27 -4.78 31.15 -1.62
N LEU A 28 -5.43 31.96 -0.78
CA LEU A 28 -5.22 31.94 0.67
C LEU A 28 -5.69 30.63 1.30
N VAL A 29 -6.87 30.13 0.91
CA VAL A 29 -7.39 28.82 1.35
C VAL A 29 -6.47 27.70 0.87
N THR A 30 -5.96 27.79 -0.36
CA THR A 30 -4.95 26.87 -0.90
C THR A 30 -3.68 26.89 -0.06
N GLY A 31 -3.20 28.08 0.33
CA GLY A 31 -2.05 28.22 1.22
C GLY A 31 -2.27 27.55 2.57
N LEU A 32 -3.47 27.68 3.15
CA LEU A 32 -3.84 27.02 4.41
C LEU A 32 -3.81 25.49 4.27
N PHE A 33 -4.44 24.94 3.24
CA PHE A 33 -4.43 23.48 3.04
C PHE A 33 -3.05 22.95 2.63
N ALA A 34 -2.25 23.73 1.89
CA ALA A 34 -0.88 23.37 1.56
C ALA A 34 -0.01 23.14 2.80
N LEU A 35 -0.25 23.88 3.90
CA LEU A 35 0.41 23.61 5.19
C LEU A 35 0.02 22.24 5.77
N GLY A 36 -1.23 21.82 5.56
CA GLY A 36 -1.72 20.50 5.95
C GLY A 36 -1.11 19.36 5.13
N VAL A 37 -0.73 19.59 3.86
CA VAL A 37 -0.13 18.53 3.02
C VAL A 37 1.14 17.98 3.66
N GLY A 38 1.96 18.84 4.27
CA GLY A 38 3.18 18.43 4.97
C GLY A 38 2.94 17.64 6.26
N SER A 39 1.72 17.67 6.82
CA SER A 39 1.35 16.92 8.03
C SER A 39 0.63 15.61 7.73
N VAL A 40 0.48 15.24 6.45
CA VAL A 40 -0.10 13.94 6.06
C VAL A 40 0.87 12.82 6.46
N SER A 41 0.45 11.98 7.39
CA SER A 41 1.12 10.72 7.70
C SER A 41 0.65 9.62 6.73
N THR A 42 1.41 8.54 6.62
CA THR A 42 1.03 7.35 5.83
C THR A 42 0.71 6.19 6.75
N SER A 43 -0.34 5.44 6.43
CA SER A 43 -0.66 4.16 7.09
C SER A 43 -0.59 3.03 6.06
N ALA A 44 0.33 2.09 6.28
CA ALA A 44 0.52 0.91 5.44
C ALA A 44 0.07 -0.34 6.21
N GLY A 45 -0.19 -1.43 5.51
CA GLY A 45 -0.44 -2.72 6.17
C GLY A 45 -1.90 -3.03 6.51
N THR A 46 -2.13 -4.17 7.16
CA THR A 46 -3.42 -4.74 7.53
C THR A 46 -3.98 -4.15 8.82
N GLN A 47 -3.14 -3.54 9.67
CA GLN A 47 -3.57 -2.96 10.96
C GLN A 47 -4.65 -1.89 10.78
N GLN A 48 -4.59 -1.13 9.69
CA GLN A 48 -5.62 -0.14 9.35
C GLN A 48 -7.04 -0.76 9.30
N PHE A 49 -7.17 -2.06 9.00
CA PHE A 49 -8.46 -2.75 8.93
C PHE A 49 -8.90 -3.35 10.26
N THR A 50 -8.01 -3.42 11.24
CA THR A 50 -8.27 -4.05 12.55
C THR A 50 -8.27 -3.05 13.71
N GLU A 51 -7.79 -1.82 13.47
CA GLU A 51 -7.84 -0.73 14.45
C GLU A 51 -9.29 -0.39 14.85
N ASP A 52 -9.51 -0.23 16.16
CA ASP A 52 -10.82 0.05 16.78
C ASP A 52 -11.94 -0.96 16.42
N VAL A 53 -11.57 -2.20 16.06
CA VAL A 53 -12.51 -3.28 15.83
C VAL A 53 -12.65 -4.12 17.11
N PRO A 54 -13.87 -4.33 17.64
CA PRO A 54 -14.07 -5.09 18.89
C PRO A 54 -13.45 -6.49 18.87
N ALA A 55 -13.42 -7.14 17.71
CA ALA A 55 -12.79 -8.45 17.53
C ALA A 55 -11.26 -8.40 17.70
N GLN A 56 -10.62 -7.34 17.22
CA GLN A 56 -9.17 -7.14 17.40
C GLN A 56 -8.86 -6.80 18.86
N GLU A 57 -9.65 -5.95 19.51
CA GLU A 57 -9.47 -5.65 20.94
C GLU A 57 -9.60 -6.91 21.81
N ALA A 58 -10.54 -7.80 21.47
CA ALA A 58 -10.67 -9.08 22.15
C ALA A 58 -9.45 -9.99 21.93
N LEU A 59 -8.90 -10.02 20.71
CA LEU A 59 -7.67 -10.76 20.39
C LEU A 59 -6.46 -10.19 21.15
N ASP A 60 -6.32 -8.87 21.22
CA ASP A 60 -5.25 -8.19 21.95
C ASP A 60 -5.34 -8.49 23.46
N GLN A 61 -6.54 -8.53 24.02
CA GLN A 61 -6.76 -8.94 25.41
C GLN A 61 -6.40 -10.41 25.65
N VAL A 62 -6.70 -11.31 24.71
CA VAL A 62 -6.27 -12.71 24.77
C VAL A 62 -4.75 -12.80 24.75
N ASN A 63 -4.10 -12.13 23.81
CA ASN A 63 -2.63 -12.12 23.72
C ASN A 63 -1.99 -11.54 24.98
N ALA A 64 -2.49 -10.42 25.48
CA ALA A 64 -1.97 -9.79 26.71
C ALA A 64 -2.11 -10.69 27.95
N LYS A 65 -3.14 -11.54 28.00
CA LYS A 65 -3.43 -12.40 29.15
C LYS A 65 -2.75 -13.77 29.08
N PHE A 66 -2.56 -14.30 27.88
CA PHE A 66 -2.11 -15.69 27.67
C PHE A 66 -0.72 -15.80 27.04
N THR A 67 -0.11 -14.70 26.55
CA THR A 67 1.29 -14.72 26.13
C THR A 67 2.19 -14.79 27.37
N PRO A 68 3.10 -15.79 27.46
CA PRO A 68 3.99 -15.91 28.60
C PRO A 68 4.87 -14.66 28.74
N THR A 69 4.93 -14.09 29.95
CA THR A 69 5.74 -12.89 30.29
C THR A 69 7.24 -13.07 30.06
N PHE A 70 7.68 -14.32 29.89
CA PHE A 70 9.06 -14.71 29.59
C PHE A 70 9.05 -15.75 28.44
N GLY A 71 8.78 -15.28 27.23
CA GLY A 71 9.15 -15.96 25.98
C GLY A 71 10.09 -15.05 25.20
N SER A 72 11.02 -15.60 24.41
CA SER A 72 11.72 -14.81 23.40
C SER A 72 10.67 -14.36 22.39
N GLY A 73 10.20 -13.12 22.52
CA GLY A 73 9.39 -12.47 21.51
C GLY A 73 10.27 -12.26 20.29
N GLY A 74 10.33 -13.27 19.43
CA GLY A 74 11.22 -13.31 18.28
C GLY A 74 10.44 -13.13 16.99
N GLY A 75 11.03 -12.41 16.04
CA GLY A 75 10.52 -12.38 14.68
C GLY A 75 10.99 -13.59 13.89
N SER A 76 10.30 -13.95 12.82
CA SER A 76 10.76 -15.02 11.92
C SER A 76 10.79 -14.57 10.47
N THR A 77 11.74 -15.13 9.73
CA THR A 77 11.90 -14.98 8.30
C THR A 77 11.73 -16.34 7.66
N GLN A 78 10.79 -16.45 6.71
CA GLN A 78 10.55 -17.66 5.96
C GLN A 78 11.34 -17.63 4.65
N LEU A 79 11.96 -18.76 4.32
CA LEU A 79 12.72 -18.99 3.09
C LEU A 79 11.95 -20.03 2.28
N ILE A 80 11.30 -19.63 1.19
CA ILE A 80 10.54 -20.53 0.33
C ILE A 80 11.42 -20.89 -0.86
N GLN A 81 11.89 -22.13 -0.91
CA GLN A 81 12.70 -22.62 -2.03
C GLN A 81 11.85 -23.44 -2.99
N ARG A 82 12.01 -23.22 -4.29
CA ARG A 82 11.42 -24.03 -5.35
C ARG A 82 12.49 -24.63 -6.25
N SER A 83 12.29 -25.89 -6.65
CA SER A 83 13.21 -26.61 -7.53
C SER A 83 12.49 -27.81 -8.16
N GLU A 84 13.10 -28.47 -9.14
CA GLU A 84 12.64 -29.79 -9.59
C GLU A 84 12.71 -30.81 -8.44
N ASN A 85 13.73 -30.71 -7.59
CA ASN A 85 13.83 -31.46 -6.35
C ASN A 85 14.58 -30.67 -5.27
N VAL A 86 13.83 -30.14 -4.31
CA VAL A 86 14.40 -29.38 -3.17
C VAL A 86 15.17 -30.25 -2.17
N LEU A 87 14.98 -31.57 -2.24
CA LEU A 87 15.72 -32.57 -1.45
C LEU A 87 16.96 -33.10 -2.18
N SER A 88 17.28 -32.55 -3.36
CA SER A 88 18.56 -32.81 -4.00
C SER A 88 19.70 -32.15 -3.22
N ARG A 89 20.90 -32.76 -3.26
CA ARG A 89 22.12 -32.19 -2.66
C ARG A 89 22.32 -30.70 -2.98
N PRO A 90 22.33 -30.24 -4.26
CA PRO A 90 22.57 -28.83 -4.56
C PRO A 90 21.48 -27.91 -4.00
N ALA A 91 20.20 -28.35 -3.97
CA ALA A 91 19.12 -27.53 -3.42
C ALA A 91 19.25 -27.39 -1.89
N MET A 92 19.50 -28.50 -1.19
CA MET A 92 19.73 -28.50 0.25
C MET A 92 20.94 -27.65 0.65
N LEU A 93 22.04 -27.75 -0.11
CA LEU A 93 23.23 -26.93 0.15
C LEU A 93 22.95 -25.43 -0.01
N ARG A 94 22.19 -25.02 -1.04
CA ARG A 94 21.80 -23.60 -1.19
C ARG A 94 20.95 -23.10 -0.02
N MET A 95 19.97 -23.87 0.44
CA MET A 95 19.16 -23.50 1.61
C MET A 95 20.05 -23.32 2.86
N LEU A 96 20.95 -24.28 3.11
CA LEU A 96 21.86 -24.22 4.25
C LEU A 96 22.91 -23.10 4.11
N GLU A 97 23.32 -22.77 2.89
CA GLU A 97 24.22 -21.65 2.60
C GLU A 97 23.56 -20.31 2.91
N VAL A 98 22.31 -20.10 2.50
CA VAL A 98 21.54 -18.91 2.88
C VAL A 98 21.43 -18.82 4.40
N GLN A 99 21.07 -19.92 5.07
CA GLN A 99 20.96 -19.95 6.53
C GLN A 99 22.28 -19.65 7.25
N GLU A 100 23.42 -20.13 6.73
CA GLU A 100 24.74 -19.83 7.27
C GLU A 100 25.12 -18.36 7.06
N ARG A 101 24.98 -17.84 5.83
CA ARG A 101 25.30 -16.44 5.53
C ARG A 101 24.45 -15.48 6.37
N MET A 102 23.17 -15.78 6.57
CA MET A 102 22.31 -15.00 7.46
C MET A 102 22.80 -15.05 8.92
N ARG A 103 23.32 -16.19 9.39
CA ARG A 103 23.83 -16.34 10.75
C ARG A 103 25.16 -15.59 10.97
N GLU A 104 26.05 -15.60 9.97
CA GLU A 104 27.35 -14.93 10.05
C GLU A 104 27.24 -13.40 9.85
N ARG A 105 26.19 -12.93 9.18
CA ARG A 105 26.00 -11.52 8.86
C ARG A 105 25.66 -10.70 10.12
N PRO A 106 26.46 -9.66 10.45
CA PRO A 106 26.15 -8.77 11.58
C PRO A 106 24.79 -8.10 11.42
N GLY A 107 24.02 -8.01 12.51
CA GLY A 107 22.72 -7.34 12.52
C GLY A 107 21.52 -8.25 12.21
N MET A 108 21.74 -9.48 11.73
CA MET A 108 20.65 -10.43 11.45
C MET A 108 20.05 -11.06 12.72
N ARG A 109 20.75 -11.03 13.86
CA ARG A 109 20.30 -11.53 15.18
C ARG A 109 19.65 -12.92 15.12
N VAL A 110 20.24 -13.84 14.37
CA VAL A 110 19.71 -15.20 14.20
C VAL A 110 19.82 -15.98 15.51
N GLU A 111 18.68 -16.39 16.06
CA GLU A 111 18.58 -17.24 17.25
C GLU A 111 18.61 -18.73 16.86
N SER A 112 17.83 -19.10 15.84
CA SER A 112 17.78 -20.48 15.35
C SER A 112 17.40 -20.56 13.87
N THR A 113 17.73 -21.69 13.24
CA THR A 113 17.39 -22.00 11.85
C THR A 113 16.77 -23.38 11.76
N SER A 114 15.74 -23.53 10.93
CA SER A 114 15.06 -24.80 10.69
C SER A 114 14.75 -24.94 9.20
N SER A 115 14.95 -26.12 8.62
CA SER A 115 14.63 -26.43 7.22
C SER A 115 14.57 -27.95 7.04
N ALA A 116 13.97 -28.42 5.95
CA ALA A 116 14.02 -29.84 5.58
C ALA A 116 15.48 -30.31 5.43
N ALA A 117 16.34 -29.48 4.82
CA ALA A 117 17.77 -29.73 4.67
C ALA A 117 18.48 -29.91 6.04
N ALA A 118 18.18 -29.08 7.03
CA ALA A 118 18.74 -29.20 8.37
C ALA A 118 18.27 -30.47 9.10
N ILE A 119 17.05 -30.95 8.84
CA ILE A 119 16.56 -32.22 9.38
C ILE A 119 17.28 -33.39 8.73
N VAL A 120 17.41 -33.41 7.40
CA VAL A 120 18.13 -34.47 6.66
C VAL A 120 19.60 -34.53 7.08
N ALA A 121 20.27 -33.38 7.17
CA ALA A 121 21.66 -33.30 7.61
C ALA A 121 21.87 -33.89 9.01
N ARG A 122 20.93 -33.67 9.95
CA ARG A 122 21.00 -34.26 11.29
C ARG A 122 20.75 -35.76 11.34
N GLN A 123 20.08 -36.33 10.33
CA GLN A 123 19.99 -37.80 10.19
C GLN A 123 21.27 -38.42 9.66
N LEU A 124 22.06 -37.66 8.89
CA LEU A 124 23.38 -38.09 8.44
C LEU A 124 24.43 -37.93 9.55
N ASP A 125 24.40 -36.80 10.26
CA ASP A 125 25.27 -36.50 11.40
C ASP A 125 24.46 -35.84 12.53
N PRO A 126 24.13 -36.57 13.60
CA PRO A 126 23.40 -36.03 14.74
C PRO A 126 24.09 -34.84 15.43
N GLY A 127 25.41 -34.66 15.26
CA GLY A 127 26.17 -33.53 15.80
C GLY A 127 26.10 -32.25 14.94
N ALA A 128 25.44 -32.28 13.79
CA ALA A 128 25.32 -31.15 12.87
C ALA A 128 24.30 -30.10 13.34
N GLU A 129 24.63 -29.35 14.39
CA GLU A 129 23.75 -28.33 14.99
C GLU A 129 23.79 -26.98 14.27
N THR A 130 24.83 -26.71 13.48
CA THR A 130 25.02 -25.45 12.73
C THR A 130 24.85 -25.66 11.23
N PRO A 131 24.37 -24.66 10.45
CA PRO A 131 24.23 -24.79 8.99
C PRO A 131 25.56 -25.14 8.32
N ALA A 132 26.70 -24.57 8.77
CA ALA A 132 28.02 -25.00 8.30
C ALA A 132 28.36 -26.49 8.59
N ALA A 133 27.97 -27.04 9.74
CA ALA A 133 28.12 -28.48 10.00
C ALA A 133 27.14 -29.31 9.16
N GLN A 134 25.92 -28.82 8.97
CA GLN A 134 24.89 -29.46 8.15
C GLN A 134 25.29 -29.53 6.67
N GLN A 135 25.91 -28.46 6.14
CA GLN A 135 26.48 -28.45 4.78
C GLN A 135 27.54 -29.54 4.63
N ARG A 136 28.49 -29.63 5.58
CA ARG A 136 29.53 -30.67 5.56
C ARG A 136 28.97 -32.10 5.62
N ALA A 137 27.92 -32.33 6.43
CA ALA A 137 27.25 -33.61 6.49
C ALA A 137 26.60 -33.99 5.15
N ILE A 138 25.95 -33.02 4.48
CA ILE A 138 25.34 -33.21 3.16
C ILE A 138 26.41 -33.40 2.08
N GLU A 139 27.50 -32.64 2.09
CA GLU A 139 28.62 -32.76 1.14
C GLU A 139 29.34 -34.11 1.25
N GLY A 140 29.54 -34.61 2.48
CA GLY A 140 30.25 -35.86 2.74
C GLY A 140 29.42 -37.12 2.46
N ALA A 141 28.10 -37.03 2.43
CA ALA A 141 27.22 -38.17 2.17
C ALA A 141 27.13 -38.51 0.68
N THR A 142 26.84 -39.76 0.35
CA THR A 142 26.46 -40.21 -1.00
C THR A 142 24.97 -39.95 -1.27
N ASP A 143 24.56 -39.94 -2.54
CA ASP A 143 23.15 -39.70 -2.88
C ASP A 143 22.21 -40.80 -2.30
N GLY A 144 22.70 -42.03 -2.16
CA GLY A 144 21.96 -43.11 -1.51
C GLY A 144 21.76 -42.88 -0.01
N GLU A 145 22.79 -42.38 0.68
CA GLU A 145 22.69 -42.00 2.11
C GLU A 145 21.74 -40.83 2.30
N ILE A 146 21.77 -39.82 1.40
CA ILE A 146 20.82 -38.70 1.43
C ILE A 146 19.37 -39.19 1.27
N GLN A 147 19.10 -40.08 0.32
CA GLN A 147 17.75 -40.65 0.13
C GLN A 147 17.29 -41.44 1.37
N GLN A 148 18.19 -42.19 2.00
CA GLN A 148 17.88 -42.91 3.23
C GLN A 148 17.60 -41.94 4.39
N ALA A 149 18.39 -40.88 4.52
CA ALA A 149 18.21 -39.84 5.51
C ALA A 149 16.88 -39.08 5.34
N VAL A 150 16.45 -38.80 4.10
CA VAL A 150 15.13 -38.23 3.80
C VAL A 150 14.00 -39.15 4.28
N ARG A 151 14.08 -40.46 3.99
CA ARG A 151 13.07 -41.43 4.44
C ARG A 151 13.05 -41.56 5.97
N ALA A 152 14.22 -41.56 6.60
CA ALA A 152 14.33 -41.57 8.06
C ALA A 152 13.77 -40.28 8.69
N ALA A 153 14.01 -39.12 8.08
CA ALA A 153 13.45 -37.84 8.51
C ALA A 153 11.91 -37.84 8.42
N ASP A 154 11.37 -38.38 7.34
CA ASP A 154 9.92 -38.55 7.13
C ASP A 154 9.26 -39.46 8.17
N GLU A 155 9.94 -40.52 8.60
CA GLU A 155 9.45 -41.46 9.62
C GLU A 155 9.56 -40.92 11.05
N SER A 156 10.67 -40.25 11.36
CA SER A 156 11.04 -39.90 12.74
C SER A 156 10.65 -38.47 13.14
N ASN A 157 10.43 -37.57 12.18
CA ASN A 157 10.16 -36.16 12.45
C ASN A 157 8.84 -35.71 11.82
N PRO A 158 7.76 -35.59 12.60
CA PRO A 158 6.45 -35.15 12.12
C PRO A 158 6.47 -33.76 11.45
N ARG A 159 7.45 -32.90 11.79
CA ARG A 159 7.57 -31.56 11.18
C ARG A 159 8.17 -31.61 9.78
N PHE A 160 8.88 -32.68 9.41
CA PHE A 160 9.57 -32.78 8.11
C PHE A 160 8.59 -32.62 6.94
N ARG A 161 7.49 -33.38 6.95
CA ARG A 161 6.43 -33.26 5.91
C ARG A 161 5.80 -31.88 5.87
N GLY A 162 5.62 -31.23 7.02
CA GLY A 162 5.03 -29.89 7.10
C GLY A 162 5.91 -28.79 6.49
N LEU A 163 7.19 -29.07 6.21
CA LEU A 163 8.12 -28.16 5.54
C LEU A 163 8.22 -28.40 4.02
N LEU A 164 7.52 -29.40 3.49
CA LEU A 164 7.57 -29.78 2.07
C LEU A 164 6.22 -29.52 1.41
N SER A 165 6.24 -29.36 0.09
CA SER A 165 5.03 -29.33 -0.73
C SER A 165 4.28 -30.67 -0.71
N GLU A 166 2.98 -30.62 -1.02
CA GLU A 166 2.09 -31.79 -1.01
C GLU A 166 2.48 -32.89 -2.03
N ASP A 167 3.30 -32.55 -3.02
CA ASP A 167 3.82 -33.48 -4.04
C ASP A 167 5.05 -34.28 -3.57
N PHE A 168 5.36 -34.26 -2.27
CA PHE A 168 6.46 -35.04 -1.71
C PHE A 168 6.30 -36.54 -2.01
N ASP A 169 7.26 -37.10 -2.74
CA ASP A 169 7.35 -38.53 -3.02
C ASP A 169 8.46 -39.17 -2.17
N ARG A 170 8.05 -40.12 -1.34
CA ARG A 170 8.95 -40.86 -0.44
C ARG A 170 9.86 -41.86 -1.17
N GLY A 171 9.41 -42.37 -2.33
CA GLY A 171 10.14 -43.32 -3.14
C GLY A 171 11.38 -42.67 -3.76
N SER A 172 11.19 -41.56 -4.47
CA SER A 172 12.23 -40.77 -5.12
C SER A 172 12.90 -39.74 -4.20
N ALA A 173 12.41 -39.55 -2.97
CA ALA A 173 12.90 -38.55 -2.03
C ALA A 173 12.93 -37.16 -2.68
N SER A 174 11.77 -36.74 -3.19
CA SER A 174 11.65 -35.49 -3.96
C SER A 174 10.41 -34.70 -3.60
N ALA A 175 10.53 -33.37 -3.66
CA ALA A 175 9.42 -32.42 -3.56
C ALA A 175 9.76 -31.18 -4.39
N SER A 176 8.76 -30.48 -4.92
CA SER A 176 8.99 -29.27 -5.74
C SER A 176 9.25 -28.00 -4.93
N ALA A 177 8.83 -27.95 -3.66
CA ALA A 177 9.05 -26.81 -2.79
C ALA A 177 9.33 -27.20 -1.33
N THR A 178 10.08 -26.34 -0.63
CA THR A 178 10.29 -26.46 0.81
C THR A 178 10.34 -25.09 1.49
N ILE A 179 10.04 -25.07 2.79
CA ILE A 179 10.13 -23.90 3.65
C ILE A 179 11.28 -24.06 4.64
N GLY A 180 12.17 -23.08 4.67
CA GLY A 180 13.09 -22.81 5.76
C GLY A 180 12.55 -21.69 6.65
N VAL A 181 12.89 -21.71 7.93
CA VAL A 181 12.54 -20.68 8.91
C VAL A 181 13.81 -20.25 9.63
N VAL A 182 14.03 -18.94 9.71
CA VAL A 182 15.08 -18.32 10.51
C VAL A 182 14.39 -17.49 11.60
N SER A 183 14.64 -17.82 12.85
CA SER A 183 14.14 -17.06 14.00
C SER A 183 15.16 -16.02 14.41
N HIS A 184 14.66 -14.83 14.76
CA HIS A 184 15.46 -13.67 15.10
C HIS A 184 15.18 -13.21 16.52
N ASP A 185 16.23 -12.95 17.28
CA ASP A 185 16.15 -12.29 18.57
C ASP A 185 16.04 -10.78 18.36
N VAL A 186 14.81 -10.30 18.22
CA VAL A 186 14.50 -8.88 18.10
C VAL A 186 13.68 -8.46 19.32
N PRO A 187 14.04 -7.36 20.02
CA PRO A 187 13.23 -6.86 21.11
C PRO A 187 11.78 -6.67 20.65
N GLU A 188 10.82 -7.13 21.46
CA GLU A 188 9.39 -6.90 21.26
C GLU A 188 9.10 -5.40 21.14
N ALA A 189 9.18 -4.87 19.93
CA ALA A 189 8.43 -3.69 19.55
C ALA A 189 7.03 -4.19 19.22
N GLY A 190 6.22 -4.39 20.27
CA GLY A 190 4.78 -4.68 20.26
C GLY A 190 4.24 -5.40 19.03
N GLY A 191 4.09 -6.73 19.10
CA GLY A 191 2.99 -7.46 18.47
C GLY A 191 2.70 -7.22 16.97
N GLY A 192 3.66 -6.73 16.17
CA GLY A 192 3.45 -6.51 14.75
C GLY A 192 3.41 -7.85 14.01
N SER A 193 2.22 -8.43 13.84
CA SER A 193 2.01 -9.54 12.92
C SER A 193 2.32 -9.11 11.49
N ALA A 194 2.50 -10.09 10.59
CA ALA A 194 2.85 -9.81 9.21
C ALA A 194 1.89 -8.80 8.56
N GLY A 195 2.46 -7.70 8.09
CA GLY A 195 1.71 -6.63 7.46
C GLY A 195 1.02 -5.66 8.42
N GLN A 196 1.19 -5.70 9.75
CA GLN A 196 0.74 -4.56 10.57
C GLN A 196 1.58 -3.31 10.28
N GLY A 197 0.96 -2.13 10.30
CA GLY A 197 1.55 -0.90 9.78
C GLY A 197 2.75 -0.38 10.57
N GLY A 198 3.55 0.46 9.91
CA GLY A 198 4.78 1.04 10.48
C GLY A 198 6.06 0.32 10.03
N SER A 199 7.22 0.85 10.44
CA SER A 199 8.52 0.22 10.16
C SER A 199 8.72 -1.00 11.07
N SER A 200 8.47 -2.20 10.55
CA SER A 200 8.77 -3.42 11.30
C SER A 200 10.28 -3.50 11.60
N PRO A 201 10.71 -3.87 12.83
CA PRO A 201 12.12 -4.10 13.13
C PRO A 201 12.71 -5.25 12.30
N LEU A 202 11.87 -6.09 11.68
CA LEU A 202 12.28 -7.15 10.77
C LEU A 202 12.50 -6.68 9.34
N THR A 203 12.02 -5.49 8.94
CA THR A 203 12.18 -4.96 7.58
C THR A 203 13.63 -4.99 7.11
N PRO A 204 14.60 -4.35 7.80
CA PRO A 204 15.99 -4.37 7.35
C PRO A 204 16.61 -5.78 7.37
N ILE A 205 16.20 -6.63 8.32
CA ILE A 205 16.69 -8.01 8.42
C ILE A 205 16.20 -8.83 7.21
N GLN A 206 14.95 -8.66 6.81
CA GLN A 206 14.33 -9.45 5.75
C GLN A 206 14.71 -8.95 4.35
N GLU A 207 14.92 -7.65 4.16
CA GLU A 207 15.49 -7.09 2.94
C GLU A 207 16.93 -7.59 2.72
N GLU A 208 17.76 -7.58 3.78
CA GLU A 208 19.11 -8.15 3.71
C GLU A 208 19.07 -9.67 3.49
N ALA A 209 18.12 -10.38 4.13
CA ALA A 209 17.91 -11.80 3.88
C ALA A 209 17.57 -12.08 2.41
N ALA A 210 16.74 -11.24 1.79
CA ALA A 210 16.39 -11.35 0.37
C ALA A 210 17.62 -11.15 -0.52
N ALA A 211 18.45 -10.14 -0.22
CA ALA A 211 19.71 -9.92 -0.93
C ALA A 211 20.68 -11.10 -0.79
N ILE A 212 20.77 -11.72 0.39
CA ILE A 212 21.57 -12.94 0.61
C ILE A 212 21.02 -14.11 -0.21
N ALA A 213 19.71 -14.33 -0.18
CA ALA A 213 19.05 -15.41 -0.91
C ALA A 213 19.25 -15.27 -2.44
N ASP A 214 19.10 -14.06 -2.98
CA ASP A 214 19.34 -13.77 -4.40
C ASP A 214 20.80 -14.00 -4.80
N ALA A 215 21.75 -13.65 -3.92
CA ALA A 215 23.18 -13.86 -4.17
C ALA A 215 23.61 -15.33 -4.16
N VAL A 216 22.92 -16.20 -3.39
CA VAL A 216 23.12 -17.65 -3.41
C VAL A 216 22.41 -18.29 -4.61
N GLY A 217 21.22 -17.78 -4.94
CA GLY A 217 20.38 -18.27 -6.03
C GLY A 217 19.60 -19.55 -5.67
N GLY A 218 19.04 -20.20 -6.69
CA GLY A 218 18.25 -21.43 -6.52
C GLY A 218 16.78 -21.22 -6.15
N ASP A 219 16.18 -20.13 -6.63
CA ASP A 219 14.76 -19.74 -6.43
C ASP A 219 14.33 -19.86 -4.96
N ILE A 220 15.10 -19.22 -4.09
CA ILE A 220 14.80 -19.04 -2.66
C ILE A 220 14.23 -17.64 -2.49
N ARG A 221 12.94 -17.57 -2.16
CA ARG A 221 12.24 -16.31 -1.91
C ARG A 221 12.08 -16.08 -0.42
N VAL A 222 12.37 -14.87 0.01
CA VAL A 222 12.19 -14.45 1.40
C VAL A 222 10.78 -13.96 1.61
N PHE A 223 10.14 -14.42 2.68
CA PHE A 223 8.80 -14.02 3.07
C PHE A 223 8.75 -13.70 4.56
N GLY A 224 8.01 -12.66 4.92
CA GLY A 224 7.85 -12.25 6.31
C GLY A 224 7.21 -10.88 6.47
N ALA A 225 6.96 -10.52 7.72
CA ALA A 225 6.29 -9.28 8.10
C ALA A 225 6.99 -8.01 7.57
N GLY A 226 8.32 -8.00 7.63
CA GLY A 226 9.16 -6.90 7.16
C GLY A 226 9.05 -6.70 5.65
N VAL A 227 9.20 -7.77 4.86
CA VAL A 227 9.05 -7.70 3.38
C VAL A 227 7.65 -7.20 3.00
N ILE A 228 6.61 -7.73 3.63
CA ILE A 228 5.24 -7.28 3.34
C ILE A 228 5.06 -5.79 3.67
N SER A 229 5.64 -5.34 4.78
CA SER A 229 5.54 -3.93 5.21
C SER A 229 6.31 -2.99 4.27
N SER A 230 7.51 -3.38 3.81
CA SER A 230 8.27 -2.58 2.85
C SER A 230 7.57 -2.51 1.49
N GLU A 231 7.01 -3.62 1.00
CA GLU A 231 6.23 -3.64 -0.23
C GLU A 231 4.98 -2.74 -0.15
N PHE A 232 4.24 -2.77 0.97
CA PHE A 232 3.11 -1.85 1.14
C PHE A 232 3.52 -0.38 1.18
N ALA A 233 4.64 -0.05 1.84
CA ALA A 233 5.18 1.30 1.84
C ALA A 233 5.65 1.72 0.43
N ALA A 234 6.28 0.80 -0.31
CA ALA A 234 6.72 1.03 -1.68
C ALA A 234 5.54 1.36 -2.60
N VAL A 235 4.43 0.61 -2.53
CA VAL A 235 3.23 0.89 -3.33
C VAL A 235 2.67 2.30 -3.10
N ILE A 236 2.65 2.77 -1.85
CA ILE A 236 2.20 4.14 -1.52
C ILE A 236 3.16 5.17 -2.14
N ASN A 237 4.46 4.99 -1.96
CA ASN A 237 5.48 5.90 -2.50
C ASN A 237 5.46 5.92 -4.03
N ASP A 238 5.43 4.77 -4.68
CA ASP A 238 5.37 4.64 -6.15
C ASP A 238 4.10 5.28 -6.70
N THR A 239 2.97 5.15 -5.99
CA THR A 239 1.74 5.84 -6.37
C THR A 239 1.92 7.36 -6.36
N LEU A 240 2.45 7.92 -5.28
CA LEU A 240 2.63 9.36 -5.14
C LEU A 240 3.72 9.91 -6.07
N ALA A 241 4.80 9.16 -6.29
CA ALA A 241 5.96 9.59 -7.06
C ALA A 241 5.84 9.32 -8.56
N ILE A 242 5.11 8.29 -8.97
CA ILE A 242 5.03 7.84 -10.37
C ILE A 242 3.59 7.98 -10.89
N VAL A 243 2.61 7.36 -10.22
CA VAL A 243 1.24 7.26 -10.75
C VAL A 243 0.54 8.63 -10.78
N VAL A 244 0.60 9.40 -9.69
CA VAL A 244 -0.04 10.73 -9.62
C VAL A 244 0.55 11.70 -10.65
N PRO A 245 1.89 11.87 -10.76
CA PRO A 245 2.48 12.71 -11.80
C PRO A 245 2.17 12.25 -13.22
N ALA A 246 2.19 10.93 -13.48
CA ALA A 246 1.85 10.38 -14.78
C ALA A 246 0.38 10.66 -15.15
N ALA A 247 -0.55 10.53 -14.21
CA ALA A 247 -1.95 10.86 -14.41
C ALA A 247 -2.12 12.36 -14.73
N VAL A 248 -1.50 13.25 -13.94
CA VAL A 248 -1.51 14.70 -14.18
C VAL A 248 -0.96 15.03 -15.56
N LEU A 249 0.15 14.41 -15.98
CA LEU A 249 0.72 14.60 -17.31
C LEU A 249 -0.24 14.17 -18.43
N LEU A 250 -0.84 12.98 -18.31
CA LEU A 250 -1.77 12.44 -19.30
C LEU A 250 -3.03 13.30 -19.40
N ILE A 251 -3.55 13.79 -18.26
CA ILE A 251 -4.68 14.70 -18.19
C ILE A 251 -4.32 16.05 -18.82
N THR A 252 -3.14 16.59 -18.53
CA THR A 252 -2.66 17.84 -19.13
C THR A 252 -2.60 17.72 -20.66
N LEU A 253 -2.12 16.58 -21.18
CA LEU A 253 -2.12 16.31 -22.61
C LEU A 253 -3.53 16.25 -23.18
N PHE A 254 -4.46 15.57 -22.50
CA PHE A 254 -5.86 15.47 -22.90
C PHE A 254 -6.55 16.84 -22.91
N LEU A 255 -6.42 17.63 -21.85
CA LEU A 255 -6.94 19.01 -21.78
C LEU A 255 -6.31 19.88 -22.86
N GLY A 256 -5.02 19.70 -23.16
CA GLY A 256 -4.36 20.42 -24.25
C GLY A 256 -5.02 20.17 -25.60
N VAL A 257 -5.45 18.93 -25.85
CA VAL A 257 -6.21 18.56 -27.06
C VAL A 257 -7.66 19.05 -27.00
N ALA A 258 -8.30 18.96 -25.83
CA ALA A 258 -9.72 19.31 -25.66
C ALA A 258 -9.95 20.83 -25.73
N TYR A 259 -9.17 21.61 -24.99
CA TYR A 259 -9.32 23.07 -24.92
C TYR A 259 -8.69 23.77 -26.12
N ARG A 260 -7.58 23.27 -26.67
CA ARG A 260 -6.89 23.90 -27.81
C ARG A 260 -6.49 25.36 -27.57
N ASP A 261 -6.49 25.81 -26.32
CA ASP A 261 -6.09 27.15 -25.87
C ASP A 261 -5.24 27.02 -24.60
N LEU A 262 -4.15 27.78 -24.53
CA LEU A 262 -3.19 27.68 -23.44
C LEU A 262 -3.71 28.27 -22.13
N ALA A 263 -4.54 29.32 -22.18
CA ALA A 263 -5.08 29.93 -20.98
C ALA A 263 -6.08 28.98 -20.31
N ASP A 264 -6.98 28.38 -21.09
CA ASP A 264 -7.96 27.42 -20.57
C ASP A 264 -7.29 26.15 -20.03
N LEU A 265 -6.21 25.69 -20.69
CA LEU A 265 -5.38 24.59 -20.19
C LEU A 265 -4.76 24.92 -18.83
N LEU A 266 -4.12 26.07 -18.69
CA LEU A 266 -3.48 26.48 -17.44
C LEU A 266 -4.50 26.66 -16.32
N LEU A 267 -5.66 27.25 -16.62
CA LEU A 267 -6.76 27.39 -15.65
C LEU A 267 -7.25 26.02 -15.16
N GLY A 268 -7.52 25.08 -16.07
CA GLY A 268 -7.94 23.73 -15.72
C GLY A 268 -6.90 23.00 -14.88
N VAL A 269 -5.62 23.03 -15.26
CA VAL A 269 -4.55 22.37 -14.52
C VAL A 269 -4.37 22.98 -13.12
N VAL A 270 -4.41 24.31 -12.99
CA VAL A 270 -4.30 24.99 -11.69
C VAL A 270 -5.49 24.62 -10.78
N ALA A 271 -6.70 24.59 -11.33
CA ALA A 271 -7.90 24.18 -10.60
C ALA A 271 -7.80 22.72 -10.11
N LEU A 272 -7.36 21.79 -10.97
CA LEU A 272 -7.12 20.40 -10.59
C LEU A 272 -6.11 20.26 -9.44
N LEU A 273 -4.96 20.93 -9.56
CA LEU A 273 -3.91 20.90 -8.54
C LEU A 273 -4.41 21.51 -7.23
N MET A 274 -5.19 22.58 -7.31
CA MET A 274 -5.79 23.22 -6.14
C MET A 274 -6.74 22.26 -5.40
N ALA A 275 -7.65 21.58 -6.11
CA ALA A 275 -8.54 20.60 -5.51
C ALA A 275 -7.79 19.43 -4.84
N LEU A 276 -6.70 18.95 -5.47
CA LEU A 276 -5.82 17.93 -4.88
C LEU A 276 -5.13 18.43 -3.61
N VAL A 277 -4.56 19.65 -3.64
CA VAL A 277 -3.91 20.26 -2.47
C VAL A 277 -4.91 20.45 -1.33
N TRP A 278 -6.14 20.88 -1.62
CA TRP A 278 -7.18 21.04 -0.61
C TRP A 278 -7.55 19.71 0.02
N THR A 279 -7.70 18.65 -0.79
CA THR A 279 -8.06 17.31 -0.30
C THR A 279 -6.94 16.70 0.55
N LEU A 280 -5.70 16.70 0.05
CA LEU A 280 -4.55 16.18 0.81
C LEU A 280 -4.26 17.03 2.05
N GLY A 281 -4.40 18.35 1.91
CA GLY A 281 -4.27 19.28 3.03
C GLY A 281 -5.31 19.03 4.12
N PHE A 282 -6.57 18.80 3.73
CA PHE A 282 -7.62 18.42 4.66
C PHE A 282 -7.28 17.13 5.39
N MET A 283 -6.76 16.11 4.70
CA MET A 283 -6.33 14.88 5.36
C MET A 283 -5.31 15.15 6.46
N GLY A 284 -4.28 15.94 6.17
CA GLY A 284 -3.23 16.27 7.13
C GLY A 284 -3.72 17.13 8.29
N LEU A 285 -4.69 18.04 8.07
CA LEU A 285 -5.32 18.84 9.12
C LEU A 285 -6.31 18.02 9.98
N ALA A 286 -7.00 17.06 9.37
CA ALA A 286 -7.95 16.16 10.03
C ALA A 286 -7.26 14.97 10.73
N GLY A 287 -5.94 14.81 10.56
CA GLY A 287 -5.18 13.68 11.10
C GLY A 287 -5.54 12.34 10.44
N ILE A 288 -6.06 12.35 9.21
CA ILE A 288 -6.40 11.14 8.46
C ILE A 288 -5.13 10.68 7.72
N PRO A 289 -4.56 9.52 8.07
CA PRO A 289 -3.38 9.02 7.39
C PRO A 289 -3.70 8.62 5.95
N PHE A 290 -2.78 8.87 5.03
CA PHE A 290 -2.87 8.39 3.66
C PHE A 290 -2.62 6.88 3.62
N SER A 291 -3.68 6.15 3.31
CA SER A 291 -3.69 4.69 3.31
C SER A 291 -3.83 4.11 1.91
N GLN A 292 -3.64 2.79 1.77
CA GLN A 292 -3.72 2.12 0.47
C GLN A 292 -5.08 2.29 -0.22
N VAL A 293 -6.18 2.34 0.53
CA VAL A 293 -7.52 2.57 -0.05
C VAL A 293 -7.64 4.00 -0.60
N LEU A 294 -6.98 4.96 0.05
CA LEU A 294 -6.99 6.38 -0.35
C LEU A 294 -6.17 6.68 -1.61
N ILE A 295 -5.36 5.74 -2.10
CA ILE A 295 -4.70 5.80 -3.42
C ILE A 295 -5.71 6.03 -4.55
N ALA A 296 -6.95 5.55 -4.40
CA ALA A 296 -7.99 5.74 -5.40
C ALA A 296 -8.56 7.17 -5.45
N VAL A 297 -8.34 8.00 -4.42
CA VAL A 297 -8.95 9.33 -4.33
C VAL A 297 -8.38 10.33 -5.35
N PRO A 298 -7.05 10.52 -5.49
CA PRO A 298 -6.53 11.50 -6.45
C PRO A 298 -7.00 11.27 -7.90
N PRO A 299 -6.92 10.05 -8.47
CA PRO A 299 -7.45 9.79 -9.81
C PRO A 299 -8.95 10.07 -9.94
N LEU A 300 -9.73 9.79 -8.89
CA LEU A 300 -11.16 10.06 -8.86
C LEU A 300 -11.46 11.56 -8.91
N LEU A 301 -10.78 12.36 -8.09
CA LEU A 301 -10.96 13.81 -8.06
C LEU A 301 -10.50 14.46 -9.35
N LEU A 302 -9.42 13.94 -9.93
CA LEU A 302 -8.96 14.35 -11.25
C LEU A 302 -10.04 14.12 -12.31
N ALA A 303 -10.67 12.95 -12.35
CA ALA A 303 -11.75 12.66 -13.29
C ALA A 303 -12.93 13.64 -13.14
N VAL A 304 -13.42 13.84 -11.92
CA VAL A 304 -14.54 14.77 -11.65
C VAL A 304 -14.17 16.21 -11.98
N GLY A 305 -12.96 16.65 -11.63
CA GLY A 305 -12.50 18.01 -11.91
C GLY A 305 -12.33 18.29 -13.40
N ILE A 306 -11.89 17.30 -14.19
CA ILE A 306 -11.81 17.42 -15.65
C ILE A 306 -13.21 17.60 -16.24
N ASP A 307 -14.18 16.79 -15.81
CA ASP A 307 -15.56 16.91 -16.29
C ASP A 307 -16.11 18.30 -15.99
N PHE A 308 -15.88 18.81 -14.77
CA PHE A 308 -16.31 20.16 -14.38
C PHE A 308 -15.64 21.24 -15.22
N GLY A 309 -14.31 21.18 -15.37
CA GLY A 309 -13.57 22.13 -16.19
C GLY A 309 -14.04 22.14 -17.64
N ILE A 310 -14.25 20.97 -18.25
CA ILE A 310 -14.70 20.87 -19.64
C ILE A 310 -16.10 21.45 -19.82
N HIS A 311 -17.05 21.11 -18.94
CA HIS A 311 -18.40 21.65 -19.02
C HIS A 311 -18.43 23.16 -18.82
N ALA A 312 -17.67 23.70 -17.86
CA ALA A 312 -17.61 25.15 -17.61
C ALA A 312 -16.98 25.91 -18.78
N VAL A 313 -15.80 25.48 -19.26
CA VAL A 313 -15.08 26.15 -20.35
C VAL A 313 -15.85 26.08 -21.66
N ASN A 314 -16.38 24.91 -22.02
CA ASN A 314 -17.14 24.77 -23.27
C ASN A 314 -18.42 25.60 -23.23
N ARG A 315 -19.13 25.63 -22.09
CA ARG A 315 -20.34 26.44 -21.96
C ARG A 315 -20.05 27.93 -22.10
N TYR A 316 -18.98 28.42 -21.47
CA TYR A 316 -18.53 29.79 -21.65
C TYR A 316 -18.21 30.10 -23.11
N ARG A 317 -17.53 29.19 -23.82
CA ARG A 317 -17.20 29.36 -25.24
C ARG A 317 -18.45 29.39 -26.13
N GLU A 318 -19.42 28.53 -25.88
CA GLU A 318 -20.71 28.52 -26.59
C GLU A 318 -21.40 29.89 -26.47
N GLU A 319 -21.52 30.43 -25.26
CA GLU A 319 -22.13 31.75 -25.04
C GLU A 319 -21.31 32.89 -25.71
N ARG A 320 -19.98 32.76 -25.78
CA ARG A 320 -19.12 33.73 -26.49
C ARG A 320 -19.30 33.65 -28.01
N GLU A 321 -19.49 32.45 -28.56
CA GLU A 321 -19.76 32.23 -29.99
C GLU A 321 -21.15 32.74 -30.41
N GLU A 322 -22.14 32.70 -29.51
CA GLU A 322 -23.47 33.31 -29.71
C GLU A 322 -23.44 34.85 -29.69
N GLY A 323 -22.30 35.46 -29.32
CA GLY A 323 -22.06 36.90 -29.41
C GLY A 323 -22.27 37.68 -28.11
N TYR A 324 -22.46 37.00 -26.98
CA TYR A 324 -22.60 37.67 -25.68
C TYR A 324 -21.25 38.26 -25.19
N GLY A 325 -21.36 39.33 -24.38
CA GLY A 325 -20.20 39.95 -23.72
C GLY A 325 -19.57 39.01 -22.68
N ILE A 326 -18.34 39.30 -22.24
CA ILE A 326 -17.61 38.42 -21.29
C ILE A 326 -18.42 38.19 -20.01
N ASP A 327 -18.92 39.26 -19.40
CA ASP A 327 -19.66 39.18 -18.13
C ASP A 327 -20.99 38.43 -18.28
N GLU A 328 -21.69 38.65 -19.40
CA GLU A 328 -22.96 37.95 -19.69
C GLU A 328 -22.74 36.46 -19.97
N SER A 329 -21.72 36.12 -20.77
CA SER A 329 -21.34 34.73 -21.03
C SER A 329 -20.94 34.01 -19.73
N MET A 330 -20.21 34.67 -18.83
CA MET A 330 -19.83 34.10 -17.54
C MET A 330 -21.05 33.86 -16.65
N SER A 331 -21.94 34.84 -16.49
CA SER A 331 -23.15 34.67 -15.67
C SER A 331 -24.04 33.54 -16.20
N ARG A 332 -24.30 33.51 -17.51
CA ARG A 332 -25.10 32.43 -18.12
C ARG A 332 -24.48 31.05 -17.95
N THR A 333 -23.14 30.99 -18.02
CA THR A 333 -22.41 29.75 -17.77
C THR A 333 -22.57 29.31 -16.32
N THR A 334 -22.32 30.20 -15.37
CA THR A 334 -22.41 29.87 -13.94
C THR A 334 -23.84 29.51 -13.52
N ASP A 335 -24.85 30.23 -14.00
CA ASP A 335 -26.27 29.94 -13.76
C ASP A 335 -26.64 28.47 -14.04
N GLN A 336 -26.18 27.95 -15.18
CA GLN A 336 -26.48 26.59 -15.58
C GLN A 336 -25.58 25.56 -14.92
N VAL A 337 -24.28 25.83 -14.92
CA VAL A 337 -23.27 24.88 -14.47
C VAL A 337 -23.35 24.68 -12.95
N LEU A 338 -23.65 25.72 -12.18
CA LEU A 338 -23.78 25.64 -10.73
C LEU A 338 -24.91 24.69 -10.31
N VAL A 339 -26.07 24.73 -10.96
CA VAL A 339 -27.18 23.80 -10.68
C VAL A 339 -26.78 22.37 -11.05
N ALA A 340 -26.21 22.16 -12.24
CA ALA A 340 -25.80 20.84 -12.69
C ALA A 340 -24.75 20.23 -11.76
N PHE A 341 -23.71 20.99 -11.43
CA PHE A 341 -22.62 20.54 -10.56
C PHE A 341 -23.08 20.34 -9.13
N PHE A 342 -24.00 21.15 -8.61
CA PHE A 342 -24.56 20.93 -7.28
C PHE A 342 -25.30 19.59 -7.19
N ILE A 343 -26.06 19.20 -8.21
CA ILE A 343 -26.77 17.92 -8.25
C ILE A 343 -25.79 16.75 -8.34
N VAL A 344 -24.81 16.83 -9.26
CA VAL A 344 -23.78 15.78 -9.43
C VAL A 344 -22.94 15.65 -8.16
N THR A 345 -22.51 16.77 -7.57
CA THR A 345 -21.77 16.80 -6.31
C THR A 345 -22.58 16.20 -5.17
N GLY A 346 -23.83 16.63 -4.99
CA GLY A 346 -24.69 16.14 -3.91
C GLY A 346 -24.95 14.64 -4.00
N THR A 347 -25.27 14.14 -5.20
CA THR A 347 -25.50 12.70 -5.42
C THR A 347 -24.23 11.88 -5.18
N THR A 348 -23.07 12.39 -5.61
CA THR A 348 -21.78 11.71 -5.43
C THR A 348 -21.31 11.73 -3.96
N VAL A 349 -21.49 12.85 -3.27
CA VAL A 349 -21.23 12.99 -1.83
C VAL A 349 -22.10 12.04 -1.02
N ILE A 350 -23.39 11.89 -1.35
CA ILE A 350 -24.27 10.91 -0.71
C ILE A 350 -23.78 9.49 -0.98
N GLY A 351 -23.37 9.21 -2.22
CA GLY A 351 -22.81 7.90 -2.62
C GLY A 351 -21.56 7.53 -1.82
N PHE A 352 -20.58 8.43 -1.71
CA PHE A 352 -19.38 8.20 -0.88
C PHE A 352 -19.70 8.20 0.61
N GLY A 353 -20.62 9.07 1.05
CA GLY A 353 -21.07 9.16 2.43
C GLY A 353 -21.72 7.88 2.95
N ALA A 354 -22.28 7.03 2.08
CA ALA A 354 -22.78 5.71 2.46
C ALA A 354 -21.70 4.82 3.12
N ASN A 355 -20.42 5.04 2.82
CA ASN A 355 -19.30 4.31 3.43
C ASN A 355 -19.11 4.62 4.92
N LEU A 356 -19.71 5.69 5.45
CA LEU A 356 -19.67 6.03 6.89
C LEU A 356 -20.26 4.94 7.78
N VAL A 357 -21.14 4.09 7.24
CA VAL A 357 -21.77 2.97 7.96
C VAL A 357 -20.81 1.79 8.14
N SER A 358 -19.67 1.77 7.45
CA SER A 358 -18.71 0.66 7.55
C SER A 358 -18.08 0.58 8.96
N GLU A 359 -17.90 -0.65 9.46
CA GLU A 359 -17.15 -0.91 10.69
C GLU A 359 -15.63 -0.77 10.48
N LEU A 360 -15.16 -0.79 9.22
CA LEU A 360 -13.76 -0.71 8.88
C LEU A 360 -13.32 0.75 8.74
N PRO A 361 -12.39 1.26 9.59
CA PRO A 361 -11.90 2.64 9.52
C PRO A 361 -11.44 3.11 8.13
N PRO A 362 -10.68 2.32 7.33
CA PRO A 362 -10.17 2.77 6.03
C PRO A 362 -11.29 3.04 5.03
N ILE A 363 -12.40 2.28 5.12
CA ILE A 363 -13.56 2.46 4.25
C ILE A 363 -14.32 3.74 4.62
N ARG A 364 -14.51 4.00 5.93
CA ARG A 364 -15.09 5.26 6.41
C ARG A 364 -14.25 6.47 6.00
N GLN A 365 -12.94 6.40 6.21
CA GLN A 365 -12.00 7.45 5.83
C GLN A 365 -12.02 7.70 4.32
N PHE A 366 -12.03 6.64 3.51
CA PHE A 366 -12.21 6.76 2.05
C PHE A 366 -13.49 7.51 1.67
N GLY A 367 -14.62 7.16 2.28
CA GLY A 367 -15.88 7.88 2.07
C GLY A 367 -15.81 9.36 2.44
N ILE A 368 -15.24 9.69 3.59
CA ILE A 368 -15.09 11.08 4.07
C ILE A 368 -14.19 11.88 3.13
N VAL A 369 -13.00 11.36 2.84
CA VAL A 369 -11.99 12.07 2.04
C VAL A 369 -12.49 12.26 0.60
N ALA A 370 -13.10 11.25 -0.01
CA ALA A 370 -13.67 11.37 -1.35
C ALA A 370 -14.82 12.39 -1.37
N ALA A 371 -15.75 12.34 -0.41
CA ALA A 371 -16.86 13.28 -0.33
C ALA A 371 -16.38 14.73 -0.15
N VAL A 372 -15.45 14.97 0.77
CA VAL A 372 -14.87 16.30 1.01
C VAL A 372 -14.10 16.78 -0.22
N GLY A 373 -13.32 15.89 -0.85
CA GLY A 373 -12.59 16.20 -2.07
C GLY A 373 -13.51 16.62 -3.22
N ILE A 374 -14.66 15.96 -3.41
CA ILE A 374 -15.63 16.35 -4.43
C ILE A 374 -16.24 17.72 -4.11
N VAL A 375 -16.53 18.02 -2.84
CA VAL A 375 -16.99 19.36 -2.43
C VAL A 375 -15.92 20.42 -2.73
N PHE A 376 -14.65 20.12 -2.52
CA PHE A 376 -13.56 21.03 -2.90
C PHE A 376 -13.45 21.19 -4.42
N THR A 377 -13.57 20.10 -5.19
CA THR A 377 -13.61 20.18 -6.66
C THR A 377 -14.75 21.06 -7.13
N PHE A 378 -15.96 20.92 -6.57
CA PHE A 378 -17.09 21.80 -6.87
C PHE A 378 -16.87 23.27 -6.47
N ALA A 379 -16.15 23.53 -5.38
CA ALA A 379 -15.87 24.90 -4.97
C ALA A 379 -14.86 25.57 -5.90
N VAL A 380 -13.88 24.81 -6.40
CA VAL A 380 -12.75 25.31 -7.20
C VAL A 380 -13.11 25.50 -8.68
N PHE A 381 -13.92 24.61 -9.24
CA PHE A 381 -14.41 24.65 -10.63
C PHE A 381 -15.79 25.30 -10.70
#